data_AF-A0A7S1K3K2-F1
#
_entry.id   AF-A0A7S1K3K2-F1
#
_cell.length_a   1.000
_cell.length_b   1.000
_cell.length_c   1.000
_cell.angle_alpha   90.00
_cell.angle_beta   90.00
_cell.angle_gamma   90.00
#
_symmetry.space_group_name_H-M   'P 1'
#
loop_
_entity.id
_entity.type
_entity.pdbx_description
1 polymer ?
#
loop_
_entity_poly.entity_id
_entity_poly.type
_entity_poly.pdbx_seq_one_letter_code
_entity_poly.pdbx_strand_id
1 'polypeptide(L)'
;WYENGKQKKECFSVAGVGEEGAKQEAIKRRQLMETTATGLDRKDQELVDQLAAKNVKGVHFDERQNRWVASWREGGKLHSKTFAINKHGGIEEAYDKAVACRREKEASGAASIQQPGERQSGHTGVSWHKQSKAWMASWRDVSGKQQCRYFPVSSWGGDSEAKAAAIRCREK
;
A
#
# COMPACT_ATOMS: atom_id res chain seq x y z
N TRP A 1 11.53 -10.49 30.00
CA TRP A 1 10.76 -10.18 28.78
C TRP A 1 9.63 -11.20 28.62
N TYR A 2 8.71 -11.00 27.67
CA TYR A 2 7.68 -12.01 27.37
C TYR A 2 8.04 -12.72 26.06
N GLU A 3 7.90 -14.04 26.05
CA GLU A 3 8.13 -14.89 24.89
C GLU A 3 7.01 -15.94 24.84
N ASN A 4 6.24 -15.99 23.75
CA ASN A 4 5.06 -16.88 23.61
C ASN A 4 4.06 -16.77 24.78
N GLY A 5 3.80 -15.55 25.25
CA GLY A 5 2.88 -15.29 26.37
C GLY A 5 3.41 -15.68 27.75
N LYS A 6 4.65 -16.20 27.86
CA LYS A 6 5.28 -16.57 29.13
C LYS A 6 6.30 -15.51 29.53
N GLN A 7 6.29 -15.14 30.81
CA GLN A 7 7.29 -14.22 31.36
C GLN A 7 8.62 -14.95 31.56
N LYS A 8 9.65 -14.50 30.84
CA LYS A 8 11.04 -14.92 30.97
C LYS A 8 11.82 -13.89 31.80
N LYS A 9 12.75 -14.38 32.62
CA LYS A 9 13.68 -13.57 33.42
C LYS A 9 15.10 -14.10 33.26
N GLU A 10 16.06 -13.19 33.31
CA GLU A 10 17.50 -13.48 33.26
C GLU A 10 18.14 -12.61 34.34
N CYS A 11 19.00 -13.22 35.15
CA CYS A 11 19.62 -12.57 36.31
C CYS A 11 21.11 -12.36 36.04
N PHE A 12 21.63 -11.21 36.46
CA PHE A 12 23.03 -10.87 36.34
C PHE A 12 23.65 -10.82 37.74
N SER A 13 24.71 -11.59 37.95
CA SER A 13 25.36 -11.69 39.26
C SER A 13 26.32 -10.55 39.48
N VAL A 14 26.29 -9.97 40.69
CA VAL A 14 27.28 -8.97 41.14
C VAL A 14 28.62 -9.61 41.55
N ALA A 15 28.65 -10.92 41.74
CA ALA A 15 29.87 -11.64 42.11
C ALA A 15 30.88 -11.59 40.95
N GLY A 16 32.07 -11.04 41.22
CA GLY A 16 33.18 -10.95 40.26
C GLY A 16 33.24 -9.65 39.44
N VAL A 17 32.10 -8.99 39.18
CA VAL A 17 32.04 -7.76 38.35
C VAL A 17 31.55 -6.53 39.10
N GLY A 18 31.10 -6.69 40.35
CA GLY A 18 30.52 -5.62 41.15
C GLY A 18 29.15 -5.17 40.64
N GLU A 19 28.53 -4.24 41.37
CA GLU A 19 27.19 -3.74 41.05
C GLU A 19 27.12 -3.04 39.69
N GLU A 20 28.10 -2.19 39.39
CA GLU A 20 28.15 -1.45 38.13
C GLU A 20 28.39 -2.37 36.92
N GLY A 21 29.24 -3.40 37.08
CA GLY A 21 29.49 -4.38 36.02
C GLY A 21 28.24 -5.22 35.72
N ALA A 22 27.55 -5.70 36.75
CA ALA A 22 26.30 -6.44 36.58
C ALA A 22 25.20 -5.59 35.92
N LYS A 23 25.14 -4.29 36.25
CA LYS A 23 24.22 -3.33 35.65
C LYS A 23 24.52 -3.09 34.17
N GLN A 24 25.79 -2.91 33.81
CA GLN A 24 26.20 -2.78 32.41
C GLN A 24 25.84 -4.02 31.58
N GLU A 25 26.04 -5.21 32.14
CA GLU A 25 25.71 -6.46 31.47
C GLU A 25 24.20 -6.61 31.23
N ALA A 26 23.38 -6.22 32.22
CA ALA A 26 21.93 -6.17 32.09
C ALA A 26 21.47 -5.19 30.99
N ILE A 27 22.12 -4.01 30.90
CA ILE A 27 21.84 -3.01 29.85
C ILE A 27 22.20 -3.56 28.48
N LYS A 28 23.40 -4.14 28.30
CA LYS A 28 23.80 -4.77 27.04
C LYS A 28 22.85 -5.88 26.63
N ARG A 29 22.45 -6.74 27.58
CA ARG A 29 21.49 -7.80 27.30
C ARG A 29 20.14 -7.24 26.87
N ARG A 30 19.68 -6.17 27.50
CA ARG A 30 18.43 -5.50 27.13
C ARG A 30 18.49 -4.91 25.72
N GLN A 31 19.58 -4.22 25.38
CA GLN A 31 19.82 -3.71 24.02
C GLN A 31 19.86 -4.85 22.99
N LEU A 32 20.58 -5.93 23.29
CA LEU A 32 20.60 -7.13 22.46
C LEU A 32 19.18 -7.70 22.29
N MET A 33 18.40 -7.78 23.37
CA MET A 33 17.03 -8.25 23.30
C MET A 33 16.13 -7.37 22.44
N GLU A 34 16.29 -6.06 22.51
CA GLU A 34 15.58 -5.09 21.69
C GLU A 34 15.94 -5.26 20.21
N THR A 35 17.23 -5.47 19.89
CA THR A 35 17.64 -5.81 18.52
C THR A 35 17.10 -7.17 18.05
N THR A 36 16.99 -8.17 18.92
CA THR A 36 16.48 -9.50 18.55
C THR A 36 14.95 -9.60 18.50
N ALA A 37 14.22 -8.72 19.19
CA ALA A 37 12.75 -8.72 19.22
C ALA A 37 12.12 -8.23 17.91
N THR A 38 12.79 -7.29 17.21
CA THR A 38 12.53 -6.93 15.81
C THR A 38 13.47 -7.67 14.84
N GLY A 39 14.58 -8.25 15.33
CA GLY A 39 15.58 -8.92 14.49
C GLY A 39 16.39 -7.99 13.58
N LEU A 40 16.19 -6.67 13.69
CA LEU A 40 16.87 -5.63 12.94
C LEU A 40 17.69 -4.77 13.91
N ASP A 41 18.93 -4.47 13.56
CA ASP A 41 19.73 -3.51 14.33
C ASP A 41 19.32 -2.05 14.00
N ARG A 42 19.92 -1.07 14.70
CA ARG A 42 19.61 0.35 14.48
C ARG A 42 19.90 0.80 13.04
N LYS A 43 20.96 0.31 12.42
CA LYS A 43 21.35 0.68 11.05
C LYS A 43 20.40 0.06 10.04
N ASP A 44 19.98 -1.17 10.29
CA ASP A 44 18.97 -1.88 9.50
C ASP A 44 17.62 -1.15 9.52
N GLN A 45 17.18 -0.67 10.70
CA GLN A 45 15.96 0.13 10.80
C GLN A 45 16.11 1.46 10.06
N GLU A 46 17.23 2.17 10.24
CA GLU A 46 17.51 3.41 9.49
C GLU A 46 17.49 3.19 7.97
N LEU A 47 17.97 2.04 7.49
CA LEU A 47 17.93 1.66 6.08
C LEU A 47 16.50 1.36 5.61
N VAL A 48 15.71 0.63 6.39
CA VAL A 48 14.28 0.39 6.11
C VAL A 48 13.53 1.72 5.99
N ASP A 49 13.74 2.64 6.93
CA ASP A 49 13.08 3.95 6.95
C ASP A 49 13.47 4.79 5.72
N GLN A 50 14.75 4.79 5.34
CA GLN A 50 15.24 5.45 4.13
C GLN A 50 14.61 4.88 2.86
N LEU A 51 14.46 3.56 2.77
CA LEU A 51 13.84 2.91 1.61
C LEU A 51 12.32 3.15 1.59
N ALA A 52 11.65 3.12 2.73
CA ALA A 52 10.23 3.42 2.86
C ALA A 52 9.93 4.88 2.49
N ALA A 53 10.83 5.81 2.82
CA ALA A 53 10.72 7.23 2.47
C ALA A 53 10.74 7.50 0.95
N LYS A 54 11.24 6.56 0.13
CA LYS A 54 11.15 6.64 -1.35
C LYS A 54 9.70 6.57 -1.86
N ASN A 55 8.76 6.18 -1.00
CA ASN A 55 7.31 6.22 -1.22
C ASN A 55 6.87 5.54 -2.54
N VAL A 56 7.44 4.36 -2.84
CA VAL A 56 7.04 3.58 -4.01
C VAL A 56 5.63 3.05 -3.80
N LYS A 57 4.76 3.32 -4.76
CA LYS A 57 3.33 3.08 -4.60
C LYS A 57 3.00 1.62 -4.33
N GLY A 58 2.23 1.38 -3.28
CA GLY A 58 1.83 0.04 -2.87
C GLY A 58 2.96 -0.84 -2.38
N VAL A 59 4.17 -0.30 -2.19
CA VAL A 59 5.30 -1.00 -1.56
C VAL A 59 5.48 -0.46 -0.14
N HIS A 60 5.49 -1.33 0.85
CA HIS A 60 5.72 -0.96 2.25
C HIS A 60 6.45 -2.09 2.99
N PHE A 61 7.06 -1.77 4.13
CA PHE A 61 7.71 -2.76 4.98
C PHE A 61 6.76 -3.23 6.09
N ASP A 62 6.73 -4.54 6.32
CA ASP A 62 6.06 -5.17 7.46
C ASP A 62 7.12 -5.54 8.51
N GLU A 63 7.24 -4.68 9.51
CA GLU A 63 8.19 -4.80 10.63
C GLU A 63 7.95 -6.04 11.50
N ARG A 64 6.71 -6.53 11.57
CA ARG A 64 6.40 -7.71 12.40
C ARG A 64 6.97 -8.98 11.83
N GLN A 65 7.11 -9.02 10.51
CA GLN A 65 7.48 -10.22 9.77
C GLN A 65 8.74 -10.03 8.91
N ASN A 66 9.41 -8.89 9.07
CA ASN A 66 10.64 -8.50 8.39
C ASN A 66 10.58 -8.75 6.88
N ARG A 67 9.59 -8.16 6.23
CA ARG A 67 9.35 -8.35 4.79
C ARG A 67 8.89 -7.08 4.10
N TRP A 68 9.32 -6.91 2.85
CA TRP A 68 8.73 -5.94 1.95
C TRP A 68 7.49 -6.50 1.29
N VAL A 69 6.42 -5.70 1.23
CA VAL A 69 5.13 -6.08 0.67
C VAL A 69 4.84 -5.20 -0.53
N ALA A 70 4.72 -5.81 -1.70
CA ALA A 70 4.20 -5.17 -2.91
C ALA A 70 2.71 -5.49 -3.04
N SER A 71 1.87 -4.47 -3.10
CA SER A 71 0.42 -4.59 -3.24
C SER A 71 -0.05 -3.96 -4.55
N TRP A 72 -1.07 -4.52 -5.18
CA TRP A 72 -1.67 -4.01 -6.42
C TRP A 72 -3.14 -4.41 -6.56
N ARG A 73 -3.85 -3.80 -7.52
CA ARG A 73 -5.27 -4.12 -7.78
C ARG A 73 -5.45 -4.62 -9.20
N GLU A 74 -5.95 -5.83 -9.32
CA GLU A 74 -6.22 -6.51 -10.59
C GLU A 74 -7.69 -6.96 -10.59
N GLY A 75 -8.44 -6.58 -11.63
CA GLY A 75 -9.87 -6.93 -11.72
C GLY A 75 -10.73 -6.46 -10.54
N GLY A 76 -10.36 -5.34 -9.91
CA GLY A 76 -11.05 -4.80 -8.72
C GLY A 76 -10.68 -5.47 -7.39
N LYS A 77 -9.90 -6.57 -7.41
CA LYS A 77 -9.43 -7.27 -6.22
C LYS A 77 -8.03 -6.78 -5.82
N LEU A 78 -7.80 -6.66 -4.51
CA LEU A 78 -6.48 -6.34 -3.97
C LEU A 78 -5.64 -7.62 -3.92
N HIS A 79 -4.45 -7.55 -4.47
CA HIS A 79 -3.44 -8.59 -4.42
C HIS A 79 -2.18 -8.05 -3.75
N SER A 80 -1.40 -8.95 -3.17
CA SER A 80 -0.12 -8.60 -2.58
C SER A 80 0.87 -9.75 -2.71
N LYS A 81 2.15 -9.42 -2.84
CA LYS A 81 3.28 -10.34 -2.79
C LYS A 81 4.30 -9.83 -1.79
N THR A 82 4.87 -10.75 -1.04
CA THR A 82 5.77 -10.44 0.07
C THR A 82 7.16 -10.98 -0.19
N PHE A 83 8.17 -10.24 0.24
CA PHE A 83 9.58 -10.54 0.08
C PHE A 83 10.26 -10.40 1.44
N ALA A 84 10.47 -11.54 2.12
CA ALA A 84 11.14 -11.56 3.43
C ALA A 84 12.65 -11.32 3.28
N ILE A 85 13.21 -10.48 4.16
CA ILE A 85 14.63 -10.11 4.10
C ILE A 85 15.55 -11.33 4.23
N ASN A 86 15.16 -12.30 5.05
CA ASN A 86 15.93 -13.52 5.31
C ASN A 86 15.95 -14.51 4.13
N LYS A 87 15.00 -14.41 3.21
CA LYS A 87 14.91 -15.28 2.02
C LYS A 87 15.49 -14.64 0.77
N HIS A 88 15.59 -13.32 0.76
CA HIS A 88 15.87 -12.56 -0.45
C HIS A 88 17.16 -11.77 -0.39
N GLY A 89 18.07 -12.12 0.52
CA GLY A 89 19.45 -11.62 0.60
C GLY A 89 19.62 -10.27 1.28
N GLY A 90 18.68 -9.90 2.16
CA GLY A 90 18.77 -8.69 2.98
C GLY A 90 17.67 -7.67 2.68
N ILE A 91 17.80 -6.50 3.31
CA ILE A 91 16.79 -5.44 3.30
C ILE A 91 16.66 -4.82 1.90
N GLU A 92 17.78 -4.44 1.28
CA GLU A 92 17.78 -3.79 -0.04
C GLU A 92 17.32 -4.75 -1.14
N GLU A 93 17.84 -5.97 -1.18
CA GLU A 93 17.47 -6.93 -2.21
C GLU A 93 15.99 -7.33 -2.13
N ALA A 94 15.44 -7.44 -0.92
CA ALA A 94 14.01 -7.67 -0.73
C ALA A 94 13.17 -6.46 -1.16
N TYR A 95 13.64 -5.24 -0.89
CA TYR A 95 13.01 -4.00 -1.36
C TYR A 95 13.00 -3.93 -2.89
N ASP A 96 14.13 -4.15 -3.54
CA ASP A 96 14.26 -4.10 -5.00
C ASP A 96 13.36 -5.14 -5.67
N LYS A 97 13.24 -6.34 -5.11
CA LYS A 97 12.29 -7.37 -5.58
C LYS A 97 10.84 -6.91 -5.43
N ALA A 98 10.48 -6.25 -4.34
CA ALA A 98 9.14 -5.70 -4.15
C ALA A 98 8.84 -4.57 -5.14
N VAL A 99 9.78 -3.65 -5.36
CA VAL A 99 9.67 -2.57 -6.36
C VAL A 99 9.60 -3.12 -7.78
N ALA A 100 10.43 -4.11 -8.12
CA ALA A 100 10.41 -4.75 -9.43
C ALA A 100 9.07 -5.46 -9.68
N CYS A 101 8.57 -6.24 -8.72
CA CYS A 101 7.26 -6.87 -8.81
C CYS A 101 6.14 -5.84 -8.98
N ARG A 102 6.24 -4.72 -8.28
CA ARG A 102 5.28 -3.61 -8.40
C ARG A 102 5.29 -3.02 -9.81
N ARG A 103 6.47 -2.70 -10.34
CA ARG A 103 6.66 -2.13 -11.69
C ARG A 103 6.24 -3.10 -12.79
N GLU A 104 6.55 -4.39 -12.63
CA GLU A 104 6.14 -5.43 -13.57
C GLU A 104 4.61 -5.49 -13.68
N LYS A 105 3.91 -5.48 -12.55
CA LYS A 105 2.45 -5.48 -12.54
C LYS A 105 1.87 -4.18 -13.08
N GLU A 106 2.55 -3.05 -12.90
CA GLU A 106 2.14 -1.77 -13.52
C GLU A 106 2.28 -1.84 -15.05
N ALA A 107 3.41 -2.36 -15.52
CA ALA A 107 3.69 -2.54 -16.95
C ALA A 107 2.74 -3.55 -17.61
N SER A 108 2.33 -4.59 -16.89
CA SER A 108 1.39 -5.60 -17.40
C SER A 108 -0.08 -5.13 -17.39
N GLY A 109 -0.35 -3.89 -16.95
CA GLY A 109 -1.71 -3.37 -16.75
C GLY A 109 -2.46 -3.94 -15.54
N ALA A 110 -1.85 -4.90 -14.82
CA ALA A 110 -2.44 -5.56 -13.65
C ALA A 110 -2.39 -4.72 -12.37
N ALA A 111 -1.51 -3.72 -12.29
CA ALA A 111 -1.37 -2.79 -11.16
C ALA A 111 -1.60 -1.34 -11.57
N SER A 112 -2.40 -1.10 -12.61
CA SER A 112 -2.78 0.25 -12.97
C SER A 112 -3.38 0.96 -11.75
N ILE A 113 -2.66 1.96 -11.23
CA ILE A 113 -3.29 3.03 -10.46
C ILE A 113 -3.69 4.15 -11.39
N GLN A 114 -4.32 3.78 -12.48
CA GLN A 114 -5.52 4.47 -12.82
C GLN A 114 -6.68 3.56 -12.40
N GLN A 115 -7.30 3.86 -11.25
CA GLN A 115 -8.75 3.96 -11.39
C GLN A 115 -8.92 4.99 -12.51
N PRO A 116 -9.60 4.65 -13.58
CA PRO A 116 -9.58 5.46 -14.76
C PRO A 116 -9.84 6.94 -14.44
N GLY A 117 -8.81 7.74 -14.69
CA GLY A 117 -9.04 8.99 -15.40
C GLY A 117 -9.84 8.74 -16.68
N GLU A 118 -9.91 7.50 -17.22
CA GLU A 118 -10.76 7.10 -18.36
C GLU A 118 -12.26 7.38 -18.16
N ARG A 119 -12.70 7.61 -16.90
CA ARG A 119 -14.08 7.94 -16.55
C ARG A 119 -14.27 9.36 -16.04
N GLN A 120 -13.23 10.17 -16.12
CA GLN A 120 -13.36 11.62 -16.12
C GLN A 120 -13.67 12.02 -17.56
N SER A 121 -14.84 12.61 -17.76
CA SER A 121 -15.18 13.16 -19.06
C SER A 121 -14.27 14.33 -19.43
N GLY A 122 -13.74 15.05 -18.43
CA GLY A 122 -13.19 16.39 -18.63
C GLY A 122 -14.27 17.45 -18.86
N HIS A 123 -15.55 17.05 -18.92
CA HIS A 123 -16.71 17.89 -19.16
C HIS A 123 -17.51 18.08 -17.87
N THR A 124 -17.80 19.34 -17.54
CA THR A 124 -18.57 19.72 -16.35
C THR A 124 -19.96 19.06 -16.34
N GLY A 125 -20.20 18.22 -15.33
CA GLY A 125 -21.45 17.49 -15.18
C GLY A 125 -21.53 16.20 -15.99
N VAL A 126 -20.43 15.64 -16.48
CA VAL A 126 -20.42 14.26 -17.02
C VAL A 126 -19.49 13.40 -16.20
N SER A 127 -20.02 12.34 -15.58
CA SER A 127 -19.27 11.46 -14.67
C SER A 127 -19.68 10.01 -14.85
N TRP A 128 -18.86 9.08 -14.39
CA TRP A 128 -19.23 7.68 -14.41
C TRP A 128 -20.00 7.24 -13.17
N HIS A 129 -21.10 6.54 -13.40
CA HIS A 129 -21.90 5.90 -12.37
C HIS A 129 -21.57 4.40 -12.27
N LYS A 130 -20.88 4.01 -11.19
CA LYS A 130 -20.37 2.66 -10.98
C LYS A 130 -21.47 1.61 -10.84
N GLN A 131 -22.57 1.93 -10.15
CA GLN A 131 -23.63 0.97 -9.83
C GLN A 131 -24.43 0.57 -11.08
N SER A 132 -24.71 1.52 -11.97
CA SER A 132 -25.44 1.26 -13.22
C SER A 132 -24.53 0.97 -14.41
N LYS A 133 -23.21 0.96 -14.21
CA LYS A 133 -22.19 0.86 -15.28
C LYS A 133 -22.53 1.80 -16.46
N ALA A 134 -22.77 3.07 -16.14
CA ALA A 134 -23.26 4.06 -17.09
C ALA A 134 -22.53 5.41 -16.98
N TRP A 135 -22.36 6.10 -18.10
CA TRP A 135 -22.02 7.52 -18.08
C TRP A 135 -23.24 8.33 -17.65
N MET A 136 -23.07 9.25 -16.71
CA MET A 136 -24.12 10.09 -16.17
C MET A 136 -23.85 11.55 -16.56
N ALA A 137 -24.79 12.17 -17.24
CA ALA A 137 -24.84 13.61 -17.43
C ALA A 137 -25.74 14.23 -16.35
N SER A 138 -25.29 15.31 -15.71
CA SER A 138 -26.05 16.09 -14.74
C SER A 138 -26.06 17.57 -15.12
N TRP A 139 -27.22 18.21 -14.97
CA TRP A 139 -27.43 19.62 -15.29
C TRP A 139 -28.53 20.20 -14.40
N ARG A 140 -28.66 21.53 -14.42
CA ARG A 140 -29.70 22.25 -13.69
C ARG A 140 -30.72 22.80 -14.69
N ASP A 141 -32.00 22.60 -14.43
CA ASP A 141 -33.08 23.17 -15.25
C ASP A 141 -33.34 24.66 -14.93
N VAL A 142 -34.22 25.31 -15.70
CA VAL A 142 -34.60 26.73 -15.51
C VAL A 142 -35.24 27.00 -14.15
N SER A 143 -35.74 25.97 -13.47
CA SER A 143 -36.29 26.06 -12.11
C SER A 143 -35.23 25.88 -11.01
N GLY A 144 -33.98 25.60 -11.39
CA GLY A 144 -32.87 25.38 -10.46
C GLY A 144 -32.74 23.93 -9.96
N LYS A 145 -33.60 23.01 -10.43
CA LYS A 145 -33.59 21.62 -10.00
C LYS A 145 -32.54 20.82 -10.77
N GLN A 146 -31.81 19.97 -10.05
CA GLN A 146 -30.82 19.08 -10.63
C GLN A 146 -31.52 17.95 -11.38
N GLN A 147 -31.13 17.78 -12.64
CA GLN A 147 -31.55 16.71 -13.52
C GLN A 147 -30.33 15.85 -13.85
N CYS A 148 -30.55 14.55 -14.02
CA CYS A 148 -29.51 13.65 -14.46
C CYS A 148 -30.04 12.61 -15.45
N ARG A 149 -29.15 12.13 -16.32
CA ARG A 149 -29.45 11.08 -17.29
C ARG A 149 -28.28 10.12 -17.41
N TYR A 150 -28.62 8.84 -17.47
CA TYR A 150 -27.67 7.75 -17.54
C TYR A 150 -27.60 7.17 -18.96
N PHE A 151 -26.39 6.78 -19.35
CA PHE A 151 -26.03 6.17 -20.62
C PHE A 151 -25.29 4.86 -20.33
N PRO A 152 -26.01 3.73 -20.13
CA PRO A 152 -25.41 2.45 -19.80
C PRO A 152 -24.56 1.92 -20.95
N VAL A 153 -23.35 1.43 -20.65
CA VAL A 153 -22.44 0.89 -21.68
C VAL A 153 -23.08 -0.26 -22.46
N SER A 154 -23.90 -1.07 -21.79
CA SER A 154 -24.63 -2.21 -22.39
C SER A 154 -25.62 -1.78 -23.49
N SER A 155 -26.10 -0.54 -23.48
CA SER A 155 -27.12 -0.06 -24.41
C SER A 155 -26.55 0.81 -25.54
N TRP A 156 -25.26 1.19 -25.45
CA TRP A 156 -24.66 2.20 -26.33
C TRP A 156 -23.43 1.67 -27.09
N GLY A 157 -23.19 0.36 -27.11
CA GLY A 157 -22.17 -0.26 -27.98
C GLY A 157 -20.73 -0.21 -27.47
N GLY A 158 -20.49 0.41 -26.32
CA GLY A 158 -19.15 0.55 -25.77
C GLY A 158 -19.01 1.72 -24.80
N ASP A 159 -17.82 1.84 -24.21
CA ASP A 159 -17.53 2.91 -23.24
C ASP A 159 -17.43 4.28 -23.91
N SER A 160 -16.79 4.33 -25.08
CA SER A 160 -16.54 5.52 -25.88
C SER A 160 -17.84 6.15 -26.40
N GLU A 161 -18.76 5.34 -26.89
CA GLU A 161 -20.04 5.75 -27.46
C GLU A 161 -20.99 6.26 -26.37
N ALA A 162 -21.05 5.56 -25.23
CA ALA A 162 -21.81 5.97 -24.06
C ALA A 162 -21.29 7.31 -23.50
N LYS A 163 -19.96 7.50 -23.48
CA LYS A 163 -19.33 8.77 -23.08
C LYS A 163 -19.71 9.91 -24.02
N ALA A 164 -19.58 9.70 -25.33
CA ALA A 164 -19.91 10.70 -26.33
C ALA A 164 -21.41 11.09 -26.28
N ALA A 165 -22.30 10.13 -26.01
CA ALA A 165 -23.72 10.40 -25.82
C ALA A 165 -24.00 11.27 -24.59
N ALA A 166 -23.31 11.02 -23.47
CA ALA A 166 -23.43 11.83 -22.26
C ALA A 166 -22.92 13.26 -22.46
N ILE A 167 -21.81 13.45 -23.19
CA ILE A 167 -21.27 14.77 -23.54
C ILE A 167 -22.26 15.54 -24.42
N ARG A 168 -22.75 14.94 -25.51
CA ARG A 168 -23.76 15.56 -26.39
C ARG A 168 -25.05 15.92 -25.66
N CYS A 169 -25.43 15.17 -24.63
CA CYS A 169 -26.60 15.46 -23.81
C CYS A 169 -26.46 16.76 -23.00
N ARG A 170 -25.23 17.23 -22.75
CA ARG A 170 -24.94 18.45 -22.00
C ARG A 170 -24.78 19.70 -22.86
N GLU A 171 -24.46 19.53 -24.14
CA GLU A 171 -24.25 20.62 -25.11
C GLU A 171 -25.55 21.09 -25.79
N LYS A 172 -26.70 20.50 -25.43
CA LYS A 172 -28.05 20.92 -25.88
C LYS A 172 -28.71 21.81 -24.84
#